data_AF-A0AAX3LDI1-F1
#
_entry.id   AF-A0AAX3LDI1-F1
#
_cell.length_a   1.000
_cell.length_b   1.000
_cell.length_c   1.000
_cell.angle_alpha   90.00
_cell.angle_beta   90.00
_cell.angle_gamma   90.00
#
_symmetry.space_group_name_H-M   'P 1'
#
loop_
_entity.id
_entity.type
_entity.pdbx_description
1 polymer ?
#
loop_
_entity_poly.entity_id
_entity_poly.type
_entity_poly.pdbx_seq_one_letter_code
_entity_poly.pdbx_strand_id
1 'polypeptide(L)'
;MKNLRKVAFSLKNWLYKKQITSTIRRMDEKVDHTQWPGAEFHPDYFKPFSLGYPEKYSPQGVARSNDIDSEVGELAAKITTDFKEKIVGFLGEDTRLDDIYLFWYDPDKREEWSLSNSWHDDNVGHRIKIYVCFEGNGNTPTVVIPNSYNKPYTPRKSEIARFVGKRDIENAENQVKLAYKSGDIAMFDTACLHRGLYEEPAGLRAVLVMEYIDRKKANIIAGKSPCGPAMSRTGKVTFSQEAYDALNETGLIDNAIIKKNGDRYEYSLAFLG
;
A
#
# COMPACT_ATOMS: atom_id res chain seq x y z
N MET A 1 23.90 -20.32 10.66
CA MET A 1 24.04 -19.06 9.89
C MET A 1 22.71 -18.42 9.45
N LYS A 2 21.75 -19.15 8.85
CA LYS A 2 20.45 -18.59 8.43
C LYS A 2 19.63 -17.94 9.57
N ASN A 3 19.60 -18.55 10.76
CA ASN A 3 18.86 -18.00 11.91
C ASN A 3 19.47 -16.71 12.48
N LEU A 4 20.80 -16.59 12.52
CA LEU A 4 21.49 -15.38 12.97
C LEU A 4 21.18 -14.17 12.06
N ARG A 5 21.11 -14.38 10.73
CA ARG A 5 20.72 -13.33 9.78
C ARG A 5 19.28 -12.87 9.98
N LYS A 6 18.33 -13.79 10.20
CA LYS A 6 16.93 -13.47 10.49
C LYS A 6 16.79 -12.68 11.80
N VAL A 7 17.51 -13.08 12.85
CA VAL A 7 17.50 -12.37 14.14
C VAL A 7 18.09 -10.96 14.01
N ALA A 8 19.23 -10.81 13.32
CA ALA A 8 19.83 -9.49 13.08
C ALA A 8 18.90 -8.56 12.28
N PHE A 9 18.24 -9.10 11.24
CA PHE A 9 17.25 -8.37 10.44
C PHE A 9 16.04 -7.94 11.29
N SER A 10 15.51 -8.86 12.11
CA SER A 10 14.42 -8.59 13.04
C SER A 10 14.76 -7.49 14.05
N LEU A 11 15.98 -7.51 14.61
CA LEU A 11 16.45 -6.49 15.56
C LEU A 11 16.61 -5.13 14.88
N LYS A 12 17.19 -5.09 13.67
CA LYS A 12 17.31 -3.87 12.86
C LYS A 12 15.94 -3.25 12.59
N ASN A 13 14.97 -4.06 12.17
CA ASN A 13 13.60 -3.59 11.95
C ASN A 13 12.98 -3.03 13.23
N TRP A 14 13.15 -3.70 14.37
CA TRP A 14 12.64 -3.20 15.65
C TRP A 14 13.23 -1.83 16.02
N LEU A 15 14.55 -1.66 15.86
CA LEU A 15 15.22 -0.38 16.11
C LEU A 15 14.68 0.72 15.20
N TYR A 16 14.50 0.45 13.91
CA TYR A 16 13.89 1.38 12.97
C TYR A 16 12.47 1.78 13.40
N LYS A 17 11.64 0.82 13.80
CA LYS A 17 10.27 1.11 14.25
C LYS A 17 10.25 1.95 15.54
N LYS A 18 11.20 1.72 16.45
CA LYS A 18 11.36 2.55 17.65
C LYS A 18 11.75 3.99 17.32
N GLN A 19 12.65 4.20 16.37
CA GLN A 19 13.09 5.54 15.95
C GLN A 19 11.98 6.40 15.33
N ILE A 20 10.96 5.79 14.73
CA ILE A 20 9.86 6.51 14.07
C ILE A 20 8.60 6.62 14.93
N THR A 21 8.58 6.00 16.12
CA THR A 21 7.37 5.92 16.95
C THR A 21 6.84 7.29 17.35
N SER A 22 7.72 8.19 17.81
CA SER A 22 7.33 9.56 18.20
C SER A 22 6.84 10.37 17.00
N THR A 23 7.49 10.23 15.84
CA THR A 23 7.07 10.87 14.60
C THR A 23 5.66 10.44 14.22
N ILE A 24 5.40 9.13 14.12
CA ILE A 24 4.08 8.62 13.75
C ILE A 24 3.02 9.12 14.73
N ARG A 25 3.24 8.95 16.04
CA ARG A 25 2.28 9.41 17.07
C ARG A 25 1.92 10.88 16.97
N ARG A 26 2.92 11.75 16.73
CA ARG A 26 2.71 13.19 16.59
C ARG A 26 1.94 13.54 15.32
N MET A 27 2.32 12.95 14.19
CA MET A 27 1.70 13.25 12.90
C MET A 27 0.26 12.70 12.81
N ASP A 28 -0.03 11.63 13.55
CA ASP A 28 -1.33 10.96 13.57
C ASP A 28 -2.25 11.42 14.71
N GLU A 29 -1.81 12.36 15.55
CA GLU A 29 -2.52 12.75 16.77
C GLU A 29 -3.93 13.29 16.51
N LYS A 30 -4.15 13.88 15.33
CA LYS A 30 -5.40 14.54 14.94
C LYS A 30 -6.34 13.67 14.12
N VAL A 31 -5.95 12.45 13.78
CA VAL A 31 -6.82 11.54 13.01
C VAL A 31 -8.06 11.20 13.85
N ASP A 32 -9.24 11.47 13.29
CA ASP A 32 -10.53 11.19 13.91
C ASP A 32 -11.05 9.81 13.48
N HIS A 33 -10.85 8.82 14.35
CA HIS A 33 -11.27 7.43 14.11
C HIS A 33 -12.79 7.22 14.11
N THR A 34 -13.58 8.23 14.44
CA THR A 34 -15.05 8.12 14.38
C THR A 34 -15.60 8.32 12.96
N GLN A 35 -14.81 8.91 12.06
CA GLN A 35 -15.25 9.24 10.70
C GLN A 35 -15.25 8.05 9.74
N TRP A 36 -14.40 7.06 10.00
CA TRP A 36 -14.24 5.90 9.13
C TRP A 36 -13.75 4.72 9.96
N PRO A 37 -14.33 3.51 9.81
CA PRO A 37 -13.87 2.31 10.53
C PRO A 37 -12.62 1.65 9.91
N GLY A 38 -12.10 2.21 8.81
CA GLY A 38 -10.79 1.83 8.26
C GLY A 38 -10.83 0.74 7.20
N ALA A 39 -12.01 0.37 6.69
CA ALA A 39 -12.15 -0.51 5.53
C ALA A 39 -13.46 -0.21 4.79
N GLU A 40 -13.41 -0.12 3.47
CA GLU A 40 -14.53 0.12 2.57
C GLU A 40 -14.38 -0.65 1.26
N PHE A 41 -15.51 -0.97 0.65
CA PHE A 41 -15.59 -1.76 -0.58
C PHE A 41 -16.62 -1.15 -1.53
N HIS A 42 -16.23 -0.96 -2.78
CA HIS A 42 -17.02 -0.30 -3.83
C HIS A 42 -17.10 -1.25 -5.03
N PRO A 43 -18.18 -2.03 -5.15
CA PRO A 43 -18.34 -3.00 -6.23
C PRO A 43 -18.64 -2.29 -7.56
N ASP A 44 -18.21 -2.90 -8.67
CA ASP A 44 -18.54 -2.48 -10.04
C ASP A 44 -18.29 -0.97 -10.31
N TYR A 45 -17.24 -0.43 -9.70
CA TYR A 45 -16.95 1.01 -9.71
C TYR A 45 -16.48 1.52 -11.07
N PHE A 46 -15.71 0.70 -11.78
CA PHE A 46 -15.17 1.04 -13.09
C PHE A 46 -15.23 -0.16 -14.03
N LYS A 47 -15.13 0.12 -15.34
CA LYS A 47 -15.01 -0.93 -16.34
C LYS A 47 -13.52 -1.28 -16.52
N PRO A 48 -13.07 -2.51 -16.21
CA PRO A 48 -11.69 -2.90 -16.40
C PRO A 48 -11.27 -2.88 -17.86
N PHE A 49 -10.02 -2.52 -18.08
CA PHE A 49 -9.30 -2.68 -19.34
C PHE A 49 -8.15 -3.67 -19.15
N SER A 50 -7.60 -4.15 -20.26
CA SER A 50 -6.55 -5.15 -20.24
C SER A 50 -5.23 -4.53 -19.76
N LEU A 51 -4.64 -5.11 -18.74
CA LEU A 51 -3.26 -4.85 -18.39
C LEU A 51 -2.33 -5.81 -19.14
N GLY A 52 -1.11 -5.38 -19.43
CA GLY A 52 -0.04 -6.30 -19.79
C GLY A 52 0.28 -7.22 -18.61
N TYR A 53 0.66 -8.47 -18.88
CA TYR A 53 1.12 -9.39 -17.85
C TYR A 53 2.65 -9.41 -17.78
N PRO A 54 3.21 -9.48 -16.56
CA PRO A 54 4.65 -9.59 -16.39
C PRO A 54 5.15 -10.97 -16.80
N GLU A 55 6.33 -11.03 -17.41
CA GLU A 55 6.97 -12.29 -17.78
C GLU A 55 7.56 -13.04 -16.57
N LYS A 56 7.86 -12.31 -15.48
CA LYS A 56 8.58 -12.83 -14.31
C LYS A 56 7.82 -12.56 -13.04
N TYR A 57 7.65 -13.61 -12.25
CA TYR A 57 7.10 -13.57 -10.91
C TYR A 57 8.20 -13.91 -9.90
N SER A 58 8.10 -13.32 -8.72
CA SER A 58 8.87 -13.75 -7.56
C SER A 58 8.40 -15.14 -7.10
N PRO A 59 9.18 -15.86 -6.25
CA PRO A 59 8.75 -17.13 -5.66
C PRO A 59 7.43 -17.07 -4.90
N GLN A 60 6.94 -15.88 -4.54
CA GLN A 60 5.65 -15.70 -3.88
C GLN A 60 4.47 -15.63 -4.88
N GLY A 61 4.72 -15.86 -6.17
CA GLY A 61 3.74 -15.70 -7.23
C GLY A 61 3.37 -14.23 -7.47
N VAL A 62 4.24 -13.29 -7.10
CA VAL A 62 3.97 -11.85 -7.16
C VAL A 62 4.87 -11.16 -8.17
N ALA A 63 4.32 -10.24 -8.93
CA ALA A 63 5.04 -9.29 -9.77
C ALA A 63 4.55 -7.85 -9.51
N ARG A 64 5.42 -6.88 -9.76
CA ARG A 64 5.15 -5.46 -9.54
C ARG A 64 5.76 -4.62 -10.64
N SER A 65 5.04 -3.58 -11.07
CA SER A 65 5.54 -2.51 -11.93
C SER A 65 5.31 -1.16 -11.26
N ASN A 66 6.33 -0.30 -11.27
CA ASN A 66 6.21 1.11 -10.85
C ASN A 66 6.11 2.04 -12.06
N ASP A 67 5.84 1.47 -13.24
CA ASP A 67 5.63 2.24 -14.45
C ASP A 67 4.13 2.39 -14.69
N ILE A 68 3.69 3.65 -14.80
CA ILE A 68 2.30 4.05 -14.92
C ILE A 68 2.13 4.75 -16.27
N ASP A 69 1.37 4.13 -17.16
CA ASP A 69 1.02 4.67 -18.46
C ASP A 69 -0.21 5.59 -18.38
N SER A 70 -0.60 6.16 -19.52
CA SER A 70 -1.66 7.15 -19.62
C SER A 70 -3.00 6.61 -19.12
N GLU A 71 -3.42 5.43 -19.58
CA GLU A 71 -4.74 4.86 -19.24
C GLU A 71 -4.84 4.53 -17.75
N VAL A 72 -3.79 3.95 -17.15
CA VAL A 72 -3.73 3.69 -15.71
C VAL A 72 -3.67 4.99 -14.91
N GLY A 73 -2.89 5.98 -15.38
CA GLY A 73 -2.76 7.28 -14.74
C GLY A 73 -4.05 8.09 -14.72
N GLU A 74 -4.79 8.12 -15.83
CA GLU A 74 -6.09 8.78 -15.94
C GLU A 74 -7.13 8.15 -15.01
N LEU A 75 -7.19 6.81 -14.96
CA LEU A 75 -8.08 6.11 -14.02
C LEU A 75 -7.70 6.41 -12.56
N ALA A 76 -6.40 6.39 -12.25
CA ALA A 76 -5.89 6.72 -10.92
C ALA A 76 -6.27 8.16 -10.51
N ALA A 77 -6.15 9.11 -11.43
CA ALA A 77 -6.52 10.51 -11.22
C ALA A 77 -8.02 10.67 -10.98
N LYS A 78 -8.86 9.98 -11.75
CA LYS A 78 -10.31 9.95 -11.55
C LYS A 78 -10.66 9.44 -10.14
N ILE A 79 -10.13 8.27 -9.76
CA ILE A 79 -10.40 7.67 -8.45
C ILE A 79 -9.88 8.57 -7.33
N THR A 80 -8.70 9.14 -7.48
CA THR A 80 -8.14 10.11 -6.53
C THR A 80 -9.08 11.31 -6.34
N THR A 81 -9.63 11.84 -7.43
CA THR A 81 -10.56 12.97 -7.40
C THR A 81 -11.86 12.59 -6.69
N ASP A 82 -12.44 11.45 -7.04
CA ASP A 82 -13.70 10.96 -6.46
C ASP A 82 -13.59 10.74 -4.94
N PHE A 83 -12.45 10.25 -4.45
CA PHE A 83 -12.21 9.99 -3.03
C PHE A 83 -11.45 11.09 -2.29
N LYS A 84 -11.15 12.23 -2.95
CA LYS A 84 -10.27 13.28 -2.41
C LYS A 84 -10.74 13.81 -1.06
N GLU A 85 -12.01 14.15 -0.94
CA GLU A 85 -12.59 14.68 0.30
C GLU A 85 -12.43 13.71 1.46
N LYS A 86 -12.63 12.41 1.21
CA LYS A 86 -12.43 11.37 2.22
C LYS A 86 -10.95 11.21 2.60
N ILE A 87 -10.07 11.16 1.59
CA ILE A 87 -8.63 10.99 1.79
C ILE A 87 -8.07 12.14 2.63
N VAL A 88 -8.36 13.37 2.22
CA VAL A 88 -7.89 14.59 2.90
C VAL A 88 -8.61 14.79 4.23
N GLY A 89 -9.92 14.51 4.32
CA GLY A 89 -10.67 14.62 5.56
C GLY A 89 -10.15 13.69 6.66
N PHE A 90 -9.74 12.47 6.29
CA PHE A 90 -9.22 11.49 7.24
C PHE A 90 -7.73 11.68 7.59
N LEU A 91 -6.88 11.95 6.60
CA LEU A 91 -5.42 12.04 6.78
C LEU A 91 -4.90 13.47 7.03
N GLY A 92 -5.71 14.49 6.72
CA GLY A 92 -5.36 15.90 6.81
C GLY A 92 -4.90 16.54 5.49
N GLU A 93 -4.85 17.86 5.49
CA GLU A 93 -4.55 18.71 4.31
C GLU A 93 -3.16 18.51 3.69
N ASP A 94 -2.18 18.01 4.45
CA ASP A 94 -0.80 17.80 3.95
C ASP A 94 -0.60 16.40 3.32
N THR A 95 -1.69 15.76 2.90
CA THR A 95 -1.68 14.43 2.29
C THR A 95 -1.15 14.47 0.86
N ARG A 96 -0.47 13.39 0.45
CA ARG A 96 -0.10 13.13 -0.95
C ARG A 96 -0.41 11.70 -1.35
N LEU A 97 -0.48 11.44 -2.66
CA LEU A 97 -0.28 10.11 -3.24
C LEU A 97 1.20 9.75 -3.06
N ASP A 98 1.50 8.87 -2.10
CA ASP A 98 2.85 8.52 -1.67
C ASP A 98 3.50 7.46 -2.55
N ASP A 99 2.72 6.46 -2.96
CA ASP A 99 3.15 5.40 -3.85
C ASP A 99 1.98 4.98 -4.75
N ILE A 100 2.32 4.55 -5.96
CA ILE A 100 1.39 4.02 -6.95
C ILE A 100 2.10 2.97 -7.79
N TYR A 101 1.50 1.79 -7.93
CA TYR A 101 2.11 0.68 -8.64
C TYR A 101 1.09 -0.37 -9.08
N LEU A 102 1.39 -1.05 -10.18
CA LEU A 102 0.65 -2.23 -10.59
C LEU A 102 1.20 -3.46 -9.87
N PHE A 103 0.29 -4.36 -9.47
CA PHE A 103 0.59 -5.57 -8.72
C PHE A 103 -0.19 -6.74 -9.30
N TRP A 104 0.52 -7.83 -9.58
CA TRP A 104 -0.04 -9.10 -10.02
C TRP A 104 0.25 -10.18 -9.00
N TYR A 105 -0.73 -11.03 -8.77
CA TYR A 105 -0.60 -12.27 -8.03
C TYR A 105 -1.14 -13.43 -8.86
N ASP A 106 -0.32 -14.45 -9.00
CA ASP A 106 -0.64 -15.71 -9.68
C ASP A 106 -0.37 -16.89 -8.72
N PRO A 107 -1.43 -17.58 -8.25
CA PRO A 107 -1.27 -18.71 -7.34
C PRO A 107 -0.51 -19.88 -7.99
N ASP A 108 -0.57 -20.05 -9.31
CA ASP A 108 0.11 -21.13 -10.03
C ASP A 108 1.63 -20.89 -10.13
N LYS A 109 2.09 -19.65 -9.91
CA LYS A 109 3.51 -19.27 -9.85
C LYS A 109 4.06 -19.23 -8.41
N ARG A 110 3.25 -19.57 -7.40
CA ARG A 110 3.65 -19.49 -6.00
C ARG A 110 4.41 -20.73 -5.55
N GLU A 111 5.67 -20.53 -5.19
CA GLU A 111 6.55 -21.51 -4.55
C GLU A 111 6.66 -21.30 -3.03
N GLU A 112 6.49 -20.05 -2.56
CA GLU A 112 6.60 -19.67 -1.15
C GLU A 112 5.43 -18.80 -0.69
N TRP A 113 5.14 -18.85 0.62
CA TRP A 113 4.12 -17.99 1.22
C TRP A 113 4.63 -16.55 1.41
N SER A 114 3.83 -15.58 0.99
CA SER A 114 4.09 -14.16 1.26
C SER A 114 4.01 -13.84 2.75
N LEU A 115 4.92 -12.99 3.24
CA LEU A 115 4.82 -12.43 4.59
C LEU A 115 3.51 -11.65 4.77
N SER A 116 2.98 -11.04 3.73
CA SER A 116 1.71 -10.29 3.77
C SER A 116 0.51 -11.17 4.13
N ASN A 117 0.68 -12.49 4.20
CA ASN A 117 -0.36 -13.42 4.62
C ASN A 117 -0.64 -13.45 6.14
N SER A 118 0.30 -12.98 6.96
CA SER A 118 0.11 -12.92 8.42
C SER A 118 -0.54 -11.60 8.82
N TRP A 119 -1.31 -11.56 9.91
CA TRP A 119 -1.84 -10.32 10.48
C TRP A 119 -0.73 -9.31 10.78
N HIS A 120 -0.88 -8.11 10.26
CA HIS A 120 0.06 -7.01 10.46
C HIS A 120 -0.62 -5.65 10.27
N ASP A 121 0.10 -4.59 10.64
CA ASP A 121 -0.10 -3.25 10.10
C ASP A 121 1.15 -2.90 9.26
N ASP A 122 1.06 -1.87 8.40
CA ASP A 122 2.18 -1.52 7.52
C ASP A 122 3.30 -0.76 8.25
N ASN A 123 3.18 -0.53 9.56
CA ASN A 123 4.12 0.20 10.40
C ASN A 123 4.43 1.63 9.93
N VAL A 124 3.44 2.32 9.37
CA VAL A 124 3.53 3.71 8.91
C VAL A 124 2.56 4.64 9.65
N GLY A 125 1.79 4.10 10.59
CA GLY A 125 0.63 4.80 11.15
C GLY A 125 -0.52 4.87 10.15
N HIS A 126 -1.33 5.91 10.21
CA HIS A 126 -2.46 6.09 9.30
C HIS A 126 -2.00 6.35 7.87
N ARG A 127 -2.43 5.49 6.94
CA ARG A 127 -2.21 5.63 5.50
C ARG A 127 -3.34 4.91 4.80
N ILE A 128 -4.01 5.61 3.89
CA ILE A 128 -5.08 5.03 3.09
C ILE A 128 -4.44 4.26 1.95
N LYS A 129 -4.84 3.00 1.78
CA LYS A 129 -4.46 2.17 0.64
C LYS A 129 -5.72 1.83 -0.15
N ILE A 130 -5.66 2.09 -1.45
CA ILE A 130 -6.73 1.79 -2.41
C ILE A 130 -6.21 0.73 -3.37
N TYR A 131 -6.99 -0.33 -3.53
CA TYR A 131 -6.82 -1.37 -4.54
C TYR A 131 -7.89 -1.18 -5.62
N VAL A 132 -7.46 -1.04 -6.86
CA VAL A 132 -8.32 -0.93 -8.05
C VAL A 132 -8.15 -2.22 -8.85
N CYS A 133 -9.19 -3.05 -8.92
CA CYS A 133 -9.08 -4.42 -9.39
C CYS A 133 -9.41 -4.56 -10.87
N PHE A 134 -8.39 -4.82 -11.69
CA PHE A 134 -8.55 -5.06 -13.13
C PHE A 134 -8.93 -6.52 -13.39
N GLU A 135 -8.24 -7.43 -12.70
CA GLU A 135 -8.50 -8.85 -12.74
C GLU A 135 -8.66 -9.39 -11.32
N GLY A 136 -9.76 -10.10 -11.07
CA GLY A 136 -10.00 -10.80 -9.82
C GLY A 136 -11.35 -11.50 -9.81
N ASN A 137 -11.44 -12.59 -9.04
CA ASN A 137 -12.67 -13.36 -8.84
C ASN A 137 -13.17 -13.32 -7.38
N GLY A 138 -12.55 -12.50 -6.52
CA GLY A 138 -12.85 -12.39 -5.10
C GLY A 138 -12.18 -13.44 -4.20
N ASN A 139 -11.46 -14.41 -4.76
CA ASN A 139 -10.85 -15.52 -4.00
C ASN A 139 -9.51 -15.17 -3.33
N THR A 140 -8.87 -14.07 -3.74
CA THR A 140 -7.64 -13.55 -3.11
C THR A 140 -7.90 -12.18 -2.45
N PRO A 141 -8.75 -12.12 -1.39
CA PRO A 141 -9.10 -10.87 -0.73
C PRO A 141 -7.94 -10.33 0.13
N THR A 142 -8.02 -9.03 0.45
CA THR A 142 -7.39 -8.52 1.66
C THR A 142 -8.42 -8.64 2.78
N VAL A 143 -8.00 -9.20 3.91
CA VAL A 143 -8.82 -9.26 5.11
C VAL A 143 -8.37 -8.13 6.03
N VAL A 144 -9.32 -7.39 6.58
CA VAL A 144 -9.07 -6.28 7.49
C VAL A 144 -9.92 -6.48 8.74
N ILE A 145 -9.42 -6.10 9.91
CA ILE A 145 -10.22 -5.99 11.12
C ILE A 145 -10.54 -4.49 11.29
N PRO A 146 -11.77 -4.04 10.98
CA PRO A 146 -12.13 -2.64 11.13
C PRO A 146 -11.94 -2.16 12.58
N ASN A 147 -11.66 -0.87 12.76
CA ASN A 147 -11.41 -0.24 14.07
C ASN A 147 -10.20 -0.79 14.86
N SER A 148 -9.40 -1.70 14.31
CA SER A 148 -8.23 -2.29 14.98
C SER A 148 -6.96 -1.43 14.93
N TYR A 149 -7.13 -0.11 14.76
CA TYR A 149 -6.05 0.86 14.61
C TYR A 149 -4.96 0.68 15.66
N ASN A 150 -3.70 0.76 15.23
CA ASN A 150 -2.58 0.85 16.14
C ASN A 150 -2.50 2.27 16.76
N LYS A 151 -3.34 2.56 17.76
CA LYS A 151 -3.45 3.87 18.42
C LYS A 151 -3.24 3.77 19.95
N PRO A 152 -2.31 4.56 20.53
CA PRO A 152 -1.24 5.28 19.85
C PRO A 152 -0.26 4.29 19.21
N TYR A 153 0.31 4.65 18.06
CA TYR A 153 1.21 3.76 17.32
C TYR A 153 2.29 3.16 18.21
N THR A 154 2.36 1.85 18.22
CA THR A 154 3.38 1.08 18.93
C THR A 154 3.81 -0.12 18.09
N PRO A 155 5.12 -0.34 17.86
CA PRO A 155 5.57 -1.48 17.07
C PRO A 155 5.07 -2.81 17.68
N ARG A 156 4.31 -3.58 16.91
CA ARG A 156 3.71 -4.84 17.39
C ARG A 156 4.76 -5.95 17.46
N LYS A 157 4.72 -6.77 18.51
CA LYS A 157 5.65 -7.91 18.65
C LYS A 157 5.37 -9.01 17.63
N SER A 158 4.10 -9.24 17.29
CA SER A 158 3.67 -10.20 16.26
C SER A 158 4.28 -9.88 14.91
N GLU A 159 4.33 -8.60 14.55
CA GLU A 159 4.94 -8.14 13.30
C GLU A 159 6.46 -8.42 13.24
N ILE A 160 7.16 -8.24 14.35
CA ILE A 160 8.60 -8.59 14.43
C ILE A 160 8.77 -10.11 14.27
N ALA A 161 7.87 -10.89 14.86
CA ALA A 161 7.89 -12.35 14.77
C ALA A 161 7.66 -12.86 13.32
N ARG A 162 6.91 -12.09 12.51
CA ARG A 162 6.69 -12.37 11.09
C ARG A 162 8.00 -12.45 10.29
N PHE A 163 8.94 -11.55 10.57
CA PHE A 163 10.24 -11.52 9.90
C PHE A 163 11.18 -12.68 10.28
N VAL A 164 10.90 -13.39 11.37
CA VAL A 164 11.61 -14.64 11.71
C VAL A 164 10.85 -15.90 11.27
N GLY A 165 9.71 -15.74 10.59
CA GLY A 165 8.93 -16.81 9.97
C GLY A 165 7.75 -17.33 10.80
N LYS A 166 7.39 -16.67 11.92
CA LYS A 166 6.17 -16.99 12.66
C LYS A 166 4.99 -16.26 12.03
N ARG A 167 4.08 -17.00 11.39
CA ARG A 167 2.86 -16.47 10.77
C ARG A 167 1.70 -16.59 11.74
N ASP A 168 0.91 -15.54 11.81
CA ASP A 168 -0.37 -15.49 12.50
C ASP A 168 -1.47 -15.31 11.44
N ILE A 169 -2.21 -16.38 11.18
CA ILE A 169 -3.23 -16.47 10.12
C ILE A 169 -4.59 -16.87 10.67
N GLU A 170 -4.73 -16.90 11.99
CA GLU A 170 -5.98 -17.31 12.63
C GLU A 170 -7.10 -16.34 12.23
N ASN A 171 -8.32 -16.87 12.05
CA ASN A 171 -9.45 -16.00 11.77
C ASN A 171 -9.71 -15.11 12.99
N ALA A 172 -9.86 -13.82 12.76
CA ALA A 172 -10.20 -12.87 13.80
C ALA A 172 -11.71 -12.60 13.82
N GLU A 173 -12.24 -12.37 15.01
CA GLU A 173 -13.61 -11.88 15.18
C GLU A 173 -13.76 -10.52 14.49
N ASN A 174 -14.90 -10.30 13.83
CA ASN A 174 -15.23 -9.08 13.09
C ASN A 174 -14.32 -8.75 11.89
N GLN A 175 -13.52 -9.69 11.42
CA GLN A 175 -12.76 -9.51 10.18
C GLN A 175 -13.71 -9.33 8.98
N VAL A 176 -13.40 -8.40 8.10
CA VAL A 176 -14.10 -8.20 6.82
C VAL A 176 -13.19 -8.62 5.67
N LYS A 177 -13.78 -9.23 4.64
CA LYS A 177 -13.07 -9.62 3.42
C LYS A 177 -13.34 -8.58 2.34
N LEU A 178 -12.30 -7.91 1.89
CA LEU A 178 -12.31 -7.07 0.69
C LEU A 178 -12.12 -8.00 -0.51
N ALA A 179 -13.19 -8.67 -0.94
CA ALA A 179 -13.18 -9.71 -1.95
C ALA A 179 -13.27 -9.13 -3.37
N TYR A 180 -12.20 -8.43 -3.77
CA TYR A 180 -12.13 -7.72 -5.04
C TYR A 180 -12.36 -8.64 -6.25
N LYS A 181 -13.34 -8.28 -7.07
CA LYS A 181 -13.54 -8.75 -8.44
C LYS A 181 -13.11 -7.69 -9.43
N SER A 182 -12.93 -8.09 -10.68
CA SER A 182 -12.74 -7.17 -11.81
C SER A 182 -13.79 -6.05 -11.80
N GLY A 183 -13.33 -4.80 -11.72
CA GLY A 183 -14.16 -3.59 -11.69
C GLY A 183 -14.35 -3.00 -10.29
N ASP A 184 -13.96 -3.74 -9.25
CA ASP A 184 -14.12 -3.30 -7.87
C ASP A 184 -12.98 -2.38 -7.42
N ILE A 185 -13.31 -1.52 -6.46
CA ILE A 185 -12.34 -0.82 -5.64
C ILE A 185 -12.51 -1.27 -4.19
N ALA A 186 -11.41 -1.47 -3.47
CA ALA A 186 -11.50 -1.40 -2.02
C ALA A 186 -10.38 -0.59 -1.40
N MET A 187 -10.70 -0.05 -0.24
CA MET A 187 -9.93 0.96 0.43
C MET A 187 -9.84 0.58 1.90
N PHE A 188 -8.67 0.74 2.50
CA PHE A 188 -8.52 0.50 3.93
C PHE A 188 -7.39 1.32 4.51
N ASP A 189 -7.44 1.53 5.82
CA ASP A 189 -6.37 2.14 6.57
C ASP A 189 -5.35 1.08 6.96
N THR A 190 -4.11 1.28 6.52
CA THR A 190 -3.01 0.35 6.78
C THR A 190 -2.54 0.34 8.25
N ALA A 191 -3.09 1.24 9.10
CA ALA A 191 -2.97 1.18 10.55
C ALA A 191 -3.89 0.12 11.21
N CYS A 192 -4.93 -0.34 10.52
CA CYS A 192 -5.72 -1.50 10.95
C CYS A 192 -4.92 -2.79 10.74
N LEU A 193 -5.19 -3.79 11.59
CA LEU A 193 -4.72 -5.15 11.34
C LEU A 193 -5.34 -5.68 10.05
N HIS A 194 -4.47 -6.13 9.15
CA HIS A 194 -4.85 -6.70 7.87
C HIS A 194 -3.90 -7.82 7.45
N ARG A 195 -4.35 -8.62 6.49
CA ARG A 195 -3.55 -9.65 5.81
C ARG A 195 -4.11 -9.96 4.42
N GLY A 196 -3.26 -10.37 3.49
CA GLY A 196 -3.70 -10.96 2.24
C GLY A 196 -4.11 -12.41 2.46
N LEU A 197 -5.34 -12.79 2.14
CA LEU A 197 -5.76 -14.19 2.14
C LEU A 197 -5.28 -14.82 0.84
N TYR A 198 -4.16 -15.51 0.90
CA TYR A 198 -3.57 -16.22 -0.24
C TYR A 198 -3.85 -17.73 -0.15
N GLU A 199 -4.44 -18.19 0.95
CA GLU A 199 -4.82 -19.58 1.17
C GLU A 199 -5.93 -20.01 0.21
N GLU A 200 -5.97 -21.32 -0.08
CA GLU A 200 -6.89 -21.86 -1.08
C GLU A 200 -8.37 -21.80 -0.67
N PRO A 201 -9.30 -21.62 -1.63
CA PRO A 201 -9.03 -21.43 -3.06
C PRO A 201 -8.50 -20.02 -3.34
N ALA A 202 -7.34 -19.90 -3.97
CA ALA A 202 -6.74 -18.63 -4.37
C ALA A 202 -7.00 -18.36 -5.86
N GLY A 203 -7.09 -17.10 -6.24
CA GLY A 203 -7.32 -16.67 -7.63
C GLY A 203 -6.26 -15.69 -8.13
N LEU A 204 -6.15 -15.59 -9.45
CA LEU A 204 -5.41 -14.52 -10.11
C LEU A 204 -5.93 -13.16 -9.63
N ARG A 205 -4.99 -12.22 -9.46
CA ARG A 205 -5.33 -10.85 -9.08
C ARG A 205 -4.38 -9.87 -9.75
N ALA A 206 -4.92 -8.96 -10.55
CA ALA A 206 -4.21 -7.80 -11.09
C ALA A 206 -4.87 -6.52 -10.56
N VAL A 207 -4.11 -5.70 -9.85
CA VAL A 207 -4.59 -4.48 -9.21
C VAL A 207 -3.63 -3.32 -9.43
N LEU A 208 -4.16 -2.10 -9.55
CA LEU A 208 -3.42 -0.89 -9.23
C LEU A 208 -3.53 -0.67 -7.73
N VAL A 209 -2.40 -0.38 -7.10
CA VAL A 209 -2.33 0.02 -5.69
C VAL A 209 -1.98 1.50 -5.63
N MET A 210 -2.74 2.25 -4.86
CA MET A 210 -2.50 3.66 -4.56
C MET A 210 -2.42 3.84 -3.06
N GLU A 211 -1.40 4.53 -2.57
CA GLU A 211 -1.17 4.75 -1.14
C GLU A 211 -1.12 6.25 -0.84
N TYR A 212 -1.93 6.74 0.11
CA TYR A 212 -2.00 8.15 0.50
C TYR A 212 -1.61 8.35 1.95
N ILE A 213 -0.76 9.33 2.21
CA ILE A 213 -0.19 9.59 3.54
C ILE A 213 0.16 11.07 3.69
N ASP A 214 0.23 11.56 4.94
CA ASP A 214 0.84 12.84 5.26
C ASP A 214 2.28 12.93 4.71
N ARG A 215 2.54 13.97 3.91
CA ARG A 215 3.79 14.20 3.19
C ARG A 215 4.99 14.28 4.13
N LYS A 216 4.88 15.08 5.20
CA LYS A 216 5.97 15.27 6.17
C LYS A 216 6.27 13.98 6.91
N LYS A 217 5.24 13.22 7.28
CA LYS A 217 5.40 11.90 7.92
C LYS A 217 6.18 10.96 7.01
N ALA A 218 5.76 10.79 5.76
CA ALA A 218 6.45 9.92 4.81
C ALA A 218 7.91 10.34 4.57
N ASN A 219 8.18 11.64 4.39
CA ASN A 219 9.55 12.15 4.19
C ASN A 219 10.49 11.79 5.35
N ILE A 220 9.99 11.77 6.58
CA ILE A 220 10.79 11.46 7.78
C ILE A 220 10.98 9.95 7.96
N ILE A 221 9.95 9.15 7.73
CA ILE A 221 9.98 7.70 8.07
C ILE A 221 10.41 6.81 6.90
N ALA A 222 10.45 7.32 5.67
CA ALA A 222 10.92 6.59 4.50
C ALA A 222 12.34 6.04 4.70
N GLY A 223 12.56 4.80 4.29
CA GLY A 223 13.80 4.04 4.53
C GLY A 223 13.84 3.31 5.88
N LYS A 224 12.92 3.62 6.81
CA LYS A 224 12.70 2.87 8.07
C LYS A 224 11.36 2.12 8.06
N SER A 225 10.42 2.57 7.23
CA SER A 225 9.14 1.94 6.94
C SER A 225 8.87 1.89 5.44
N PRO A 226 7.99 0.98 4.98
CA PRO A 226 7.67 0.80 3.56
C PRO A 226 6.73 1.90 3.06
N CYS A 227 7.26 3.12 2.95
CA CYS A 227 6.59 4.30 2.41
C CYS A 227 7.56 5.14 1.57
N GLY A 228 7.01 6.13 0.87
CA GLY A 228 7.62 6.84 -0.23
C GLY A 228 7.39 6.12 -1.57
N PRO A 229 7.66 6.78 -2.70
CA PRO A 229 7.53 6.18 -4.02
C PRO A 229 8.36 4.90 -4.14
N ALA A 230 7.76 3.85 -4.71
CA ALA A 230 8.30 2.50 -4.72
C ALA A 230 8.73 1.98 -3.32
N MET A 231 7.95 2.35 -2.29
CA MET A 231 8.12 1.98 -0.88
C MET A 231 9.50 2.27 -0.27
N SER A 232 10.25 3.26 -0.79
CA SER A 232 11.59 3.55 -0.27
C SER A 232 12.03 5.00 -0.50
N ARG A 233 13.15 5.37 0.13
CA ARG A 233 13.74 6.72 -0.01
C ARG A 233 14.37 6.96 -1.38
N THR A 234 14.84 5.91 -2.04
CA THR A 234 15.52 5.97 -3.34
C THR A 234 14.73 5.35 -4.47
N GLY A 235 13.57 4.77 -4.14
CA GLY A 235 12.66 4.16 -5.08
C GLY A 235 12.09 5.19 -6.03
N LYS A 236 11.66 4.72 -7.21
CA LYS A 236 11.12 5.56 -8.26
C LYS A 236 9.84 4.94 -8.80
N VAL A 237 8.85 5.78 -8.99
CA VAL A 237 7.70 5.54 -9.86
C VAL A 237 7.89 6.39 -11.11
N THR A 238 7.54 5.83 -12.28
CA THR A 238 7.63 6.52 -13.56
C THR A 238 6.26 6.72 -14.16
N PHE A 239 6.00 7.92 -14.66
CA PHE A 239 4.74 8.31 -15.30
C PHE A 239 5.00 8.65 -16.77
N SER A 240 4.08 8.28 -17.67
CA SER A 240 3.94 8.99 -18.95
C SER A 240 3.58 10.47 -18.69
N GLN A 241 3.72 11.31 -19.71
CA GLN A 241 3.36 12.73 -19.63
C GLN A 241 1.88 12.89 -19.23
N GLU A 242 0.99 12.16 -19.90
CA GLU A 242 -0.46 12.22 -19.68
C GLU A 242 -0.84 11.72 -18.29
N ALA A 243 -0.21 10.64 -17.81
CA ALA A 243 -0.43 10.14 -16.46
C ALA A 243 -0.02 11.16 -15.39
N TYR A 244 1.12 11.80 -15.57
CA TYR A 244 1.59 12.84 -14.66
C TYR A 244 0.63 14.04 -14.66
N ASP A 245 0.23 14.54 -15.83
CA ASP A 245 -0.64 15.70 -15.94
C ASP A 245 -2.00 15.44 -15.26
N ALA A 246 -2.63 14.29 -15.54
CA ALA A 246 -3.89 13.89 -14.93
C ALA A 246 -3.77 13.76 -13.39
N LEU A 247 -2.73 13.08 -12.91
CA LEU A 247 -2.50 12.92 -11.48
C LEU A 247 -2.18 14.26 -10.79
N ASN A 248 -1.44 15.15 -11.45
CA ASN A 248 -1.08 16.46 -10.92
C ASN A 248 -2.30 17.36 -10.73
N GLU A 249 -3.29 17.29 -11.62
CA GLU A 249 -4.57 18.02 -11.50
C GLU A 249 -5.36 17.66 -10.24
N THR A 250 -5.16 16.45 -9.69
CA THR A 250 -5.80 16.04 -8.42
C THR A 250 -5.33 16.89 -7.23
N GLY A 251 -4.16 17.53 -7.34
CA GLY A 251 -3.51 18.27 -6.26
C GLY A 251 -2.89 17.40 -5.17
N LEU A 252 -2.89 16.07 -5.31
CA LEU A 252 -2.27 15.14 -4.34
C LEU A 252 -0.90 14.62 -4.79
N ILE A 253 -0.38 15.03 -5.95
CA ILE A 253 1.00 14.76 -6.34
C ILE A 253 1.95 15.75 -5.66
N ASP A 254 3.05 15.24 -5.11
CA ASP A 254 4.10 16.06 -4.51
C ASP A 254 5.13 16.48 -5.57
N ASN A 255 4.89 17.62 -6.22
CA ASN A 255 5.77 18.15 -7.26
C ASN A 255 7.20 18.45 -6.79
N ALA A 256 7.45 18.57 -5.48
CA ALA A 256 8.80 18.74 -4.95
C ALA A 256 9.70 17.51 -5.16
N ILE A 257 9.09 16.35 -5.46
CA ILE A 257 9.79 15.08 -5.64
C ILE A 257 9.54 14.48 -7.02
N ILE A 258 9.15 15.32 -7.98
CA ILE A 258 9.01 15.00 -9.39
C ILE A 258 10.20 15.55 -10.18
N LYS A 259 10.69 14.77 -11.14
CA LYS A 259 11.69 15.22 -12.11
C LYS A 259 11.35 14.69 -13.50
N LYS A 260 11.35 15.57 -14.51
CA LYS A 260 11.23 15.14 -15.91
C LYS A 260 12.52 14.45 -16.37
N ASN A 261 12.39 13.29 -17.00
CA ASN A 261 13.48 12.52 -17.59
C ASN A 261 13.07 12.02 -18.98
N GLY A 262 13.49 12.72 -20.03
CA GLY A 262 13.04 12.45 -21.39
C GLY A 262 11.55 12.75 -21.57
N ASP A 263 10.82 11.75 -22.05
CA ASP A 263 9.37 11.74 -22.27
C ASP A 263 8.57 11.31 -21.02
N ARG A 264 9.24 10.95 -19.92
CA ARG A 264 8.61 10.49 -18.68
C ARG A 264 8.89 11.42 -17.50
N TYR A 265 8.11 11.23 -16.43
CA TYR A 265 8.33 11.86 -15.13
C TYR A 265 8.73 10.80 -14.11
N GLU A 266 9.79 11.07 -13.35
CA GLU A 266 10.22 10.26 -12.21
C GLU A 266 9.69 10.88 -10.92
N TYR A 267 9.10 10.04 -10.06
CA TYR A 267 8.60 10.42 -8.74
C TYR A 267 9.41 9.70 -7.66
N SER A 268 10.16 10.46 -6.87
CA SER A 268 11.14 9.89 -5.92
C SER A 268 11.58 10.85 -4.82
N LEU A 269 11.59 10.35 -3.57
CA LEU A 269 12.16 11.07 -2.43
C LEU A 269 13.67 11.35 -2.55
N ALA A 270 14.38 10.69 -3.47
CA ALA A 270 15.80 10.95 -3.72
C ALA A 270 16.07 12.37 -4.24
N PHE A 271 15.03 13.08 -4.69
CA PHE A 271 15.13 14.45 -5.17
C PHE A 271 14.97 15.48 -4.06
N LEU A 272 14.59 15.06 -2.84
CA LEU A 272 14.70 15.90 -1.66
C LEU A 272 16.17 15.95 -1.23
N GLY A 273 16.76 17.14 -1.33
CA GLY A 273 18.12 17.45 -0.87
C GLY A 273 18.34 17.19 0.62
#